data_AF-A0A961PKW7-F1
#
_entry.id   AF-A0A961PKW7-F1
#
_cell.length_a   1.000
_cell.length_b   1.000
_cell.length_c   1.000
_cell.angle_alpha   90.00
_cell.angle_beta   90.00
_cell.angle_gamma   90.00
#
_symmetry.space_group_name_H-M   'P 1'
#
loop_
_entity.id
_entity.type
_entity.pdbx_description
1 polymer ?
#
loop_
_entity_poly.entity_id
_entity_poly.type
_entity_poly.pdbx_seq_one_letter_code
_entity_poly.pdbx_strand_id
1 'polypeptide(L)'
;MRQLAVENGLRDVVSRLERQVELATAQGRTDINLALEDAFIPILKATYNLPNLINLNRKRKNYPGIDLGDDHDRVAFQITSTTALDKVKSTVQQFMNQAYYNSFDELYVLMLKPKQSSYSQAAIDGLLTDQFSFNCRKHIIDLGDLLREVSALRVTAQERILKEFEHILGETEAFISFSAETVEMPTTITSNLQAIELPESVYVADLNIDDGAVIARAKAELNYGGRSKNRRFEPPRVYR
;
A
#
# COMPACT_ATOMS: atom_id res chain seq x y z
N MET A 1 18.31 22.79 -3.88
CA MET A 1 16.96 23.21 -3.47
C MET A 1 15.94 22.08 -3.61
N ARG A 2 15.71 21.54 -4.82
CA ARG A 2 14.71 20.48 -5.04
C ARG A 2 14.93 19.20 -4.22
N GLN A 3 16.15 18.64 -4.22
CA GLN A 3 16.46 17.43 -3.45
C GLN A 3 16.28 17.63 -1.94
N LEU A 4 16.81 18.72 -1.38
CA LEU A 4 16.62 19.09 0.03
C LEU A 4 15.15 19.21 0.42
N ALA A 5 14.29 19.75 -0.46
CA ALA A 5 12.85 19.84 -0.20
C ALA A 5 12.20 18.45 -0.12
N VAL A 6 12.59 17.53 -1.01
CA VAL A 6 12.08 16.15 -1.02
C VAL A 6 12.56 15.38 0.21
N GLU A 7 13.85 15.48 0.56
CA GLU A 7 14.40 14.85 1.77
C GLU A 7 13.75 15.36 3.06
N ASN A 8 13.47 16.67 3.13
CA ASN A 8 12.75 17.25 4.26
C ASN A 8 11.29 16.79 4.33
N GLY A 9 10.60 16.72 3.18
CA GLY A 9 9.24 16.18 3.09
C GLY A 9 9.18 14.71 3.54
N LEU A 10 10.14 13.90 3.10
CA LEU A 10 10.26 12.50 3.53
C LEU A 10 10.43 12.38 5.04
N ARG A 11 11.30 13.21 5.64
CA ARG A 11 11.49 13.24 7.09
C ARG A 11 10.23 13.64 7.85
N ASP A 12 9.49 14.64 7.37
CA ASP A 12 8.24 15.09 7.98
C ASP A 12 7.19 13.97 7.98
N VAL A 13 6.91 13.41 6.81
CA VAL A 13 5.87 12.38 6.64
C VAL A 13 6.20 11.11 7.41
N VAL A 14 7.45 10.64 7.34
CA VAL A 14 7.89 9.46 8.12
C VAL A 14 7.79 9.72 9.61
N SER A 15 8.20 10.90 10.11
CA SER A 15 8.10 11.20 11.55
C SER A 15 6.66 11.20 12.07
N ARG A 16 5.71 11.67 11.25
CA ARG A 16 4.28 11.62 11.56
C ARG A 16 3.77 10.18 11.54
N LEU A 17 4.13 9.40 10.52
CA LEU A 17 3.74 8.01 10.39
C LEU A 17 4.24 7.16 11.58
N GLU A 18 5.52 7.27 11.94
CA GLU A 18 6.10 6.58 13.10
C GLU A 18 5.32 6.88 14.38
N ARG A 19 5.01 8.16 14.62
CA ARG A 19 4.25 8.58 15.80
C ARG A 19 2.82 8.02 15.78
N GLN A 20 2.15 8.03 14.64
CA GLN A 20 0.80 7.48 14.52
C GLN A 20 0.78 5.97 14.81
N VAL A 21 1.75 5.22 14.27
CA VAL A 21 1.88 3.78 14.52
C VAL A 21 2.17 3.49 15.99
N GLU A 22 3.04 4.29 16.61
CA GLU A 22 3.36 4.18 18.03
C GLU A 22 2.12 4.38 18.92
N LEU A 23 1.38 5.46 18.69
CA LEU A 23 0.16 5.77 19.43
C LEU A 23 -0.94 4.73 19.19
N ALA A 24 -1.16 4.32 17.94
CA ALA A 24 -2.15 3.30 17.60
C ALA A 24 -1.82 1.95 18.25
N THR A 25 -0.55 1.54 18.22
CA THR A 25 -0.10 0.30 18.89
C THR A 25 -0.31 0.39 20.41
N ALA A 26 -0.02 1.54 21.03
CA ALA A 26 -0.25 1.75 22.47
C ALA A 26 -1.74 1.72 22.85
N GLN A 27 -2.62 2.05 21.90
CA GLN A 27 -4.08 1.94 22.05
C GLN A 27 -4.62 0.53 21.75
N GLY A 28 -3.77 -0.43 21.40
CA GLY A 28 -4.18 -1.79 21.03
C GLY A 28 -4.79 -1.92 19.63
N ARG A 29 -4.68 -0.89 18.77
CA ARG A 29 -5.16 -0.91 17.38
C ARG A 29 -4.14 -1.62 16.49
N THR A 30 -4.15 -2.95 16.49
CA THR A 30 -3.20 -3.76 15.70
C THR A 30 -3.51 -3.82 14.21
N ASP A 31 -4.74 -3.50 13.81
CA ASP A 31 -5.20 -3.54 12.41
C ASP A 31 -4.43 -2.56 11.50
N ILE A 32 -3.89 -1.49 12.09
CA ILE A 32 -3.02 -0.54 11.39
C ILE A 32 -1.78 -1.22 10.80
N ASN A 33 -1.21 -2.22 11.49
CA ASN A 33 -0.01 -2.90 11.02
C ASN A 33 -0.30 -3.70 9.76
N LEU A 34 -1.46 -4.35 9.69
CA LEU A 34 -1.88 -5.12 8.53
C LEU A 34 -2.11 -4.21 7.32
N ALA A 35 -2.72 -3.04 7.52
CA ALA A 35 -2.88 -2.06 6.45
C ALA A 35 -1.51 -1.58 5.93
N LEU A 36 -0.57 -1.34 6.83
CA LEU A 36 0.78 -0.87 6.47
C LEU A 36 1.59 -1.93 5.71
N GLU A 37 1.39 -3.23 5.96
CA GLU A 37 2.10 -4.29 5.22
C GLU A 37 1.97 -4.12 3.70
N ASP A 38 0.73 -3.95 3.21
CA ASP A 38 0.47 -3.73 1.79
C ASP A 38 0.93 -2.35 1.31
N ALA A 39 0.77 -1.34 2.17
CA ALA A 39 1.10 0.04 1.84
C ALA A 39 2.62 0.26 1.63
N PHE A 40 3.46 -0.50 2.33
CA PHE A 40 4.93 -0.43 2.17
C PHE A 40 5.47 -1.10 0.91
N ILE A 41 4.68 -1.94 0.21
CA ILE A 41 5.11 -2.63 -1.00
C ILE A 41 5.72 -1.67 -2.03
N PRO A 42 5.02 -0.63 -2.54
CA PRO A 42 5.57 0.26 -3.57
C PRO A 42 6.88 0.96 -3.14
N ILE A 43 7.01 1.28 -1.86
CA ILE A 43 8.23 1.89 -1.29
C ILE A 43 9.38 0.89 -1.33
N LEU A 44 9.17 -0.33 -0.82
CA LEU A 44 10.21 -1.37 -0.79
C LEU A 44 10.61 -1.82 -2.20
N LYS A 45 9.66 -1.89 -3.14
CA LYS A 45 9.96 -2.15 -4.56
C LYS A 45 10.95 -1.14 -5.11
N ALA A 46 10.71 0.14 -4.84
CA ALA A 46 11.54 1.22 -5.36
C ALA A 46 12.90 1.29 -4.66
N THR A 47 12.95 1.06 -3.35
CA THR A 47 14.18 1.18 -2.56
C THR A 47 15.13 0.00 -2.75
N TYR A 48 14.61 -1.22 -2.76
CA TYR A 48 15.43 -2.44 -2.89
C TYR A 48 15.48 -3.00 -4.33
N ASN A 49 14.85 -2.31 -5.29
CA ASN A 49 14.74 -2.75 -6.69
C ASN A 49 14.11 -4.15 -6.83
N LEU A 50 12.97 -4.36 -6.17
CA LEU A 50 12.25 -5.65 -6.11
C LEU A 50 10.93 -5.57 -6.89
N PRO A 51 10.92 -5.69 -8.22
CA PRO A 51 9.74 -5.42 -9.03
C PRO A 51 8.58 -6.41 -8.74
N ASN A 52 8.88 -7.62 -8.29
CA ASN A 52 7.91 -8.69 -8.07
C ASN A 52 7.54 -8.87 -6.59
N LEU A 53 7.96 -7.96 -5.71
CA LEU A 53 7.58 -7.97 -4.30
C LEU A 53 6.05 -7.96 -4.15
N ILE A 54 5.52 -8.93 -3.43
CA ILE A 54 4.08 -9.06 -3.18
C ILE A 54 3.83 -9.49 -1.74
N ASN A 55 2.62 -9.22 -1.26
CA ASN A 55 2.17 -9.78 0.01
C ASN A 55 1.97 -11.30 -0.12
N LEU A 56 2.65 -12.05 0.74
CA LEU A 56 2.64 -13.51 0.75
C LEU A 56 1.32 -14.09 1.27
N ASN A 57 0.53 -13.30 2.01
CA ASN A 57 -0.83 -13.67 2.38
C ASN A 57 -1.74 -13.88 1.15
N ARG A 58 -1.39 -13.33 -0.02
CA ARG A 58 -2.08 -13.59 -1.29
C ARG A 58 -1.83 -14.99 -1.85
N LYS A 59 -0.68 -15.60 -1.54
CA LYS A 59 -0.34 -16.98 -1.95
C LYS A 59 -0.92 -18.01 -0.99
N ARG A 60 -0.79 -17.75 0.31
CA ARG A 60 -1.29 -18.61 1.38
C ARG A 60 -1.75 -17.73 2.52
N LYS A 61 -3.04 -17.84 2.87
CA LYS A 61 -3.62 -17.08 3.98
C LYS A 61 -2.82 -17.34 5.27
N ASN A 62 -2.47 -16.27 5.98
CA ASN A 62 -1.67 -16.28 7.21
C ASN A 62 -0.29 -16.92 6.97
N TYR A 63 0.48 -16.34 6.05
CA TYR A 63 1.84 -16.80 5.75
C TYR A 63 2.70 -16.64 7.02
N PRO A 64 3.23 -17.73 7.60
CA PRO A 64 3.81 -17.64 8.93
C PRO A 64 5.20 -17.00 8.88
N GLY A 65 5.38 -15.92 9.63
CA GLY A 65 6.69 -15.35 9.98
C GLY A 65 7.36 -14.46 8.92
N ILE A 66 6.73 -14.24 7.77
CA ILE A 66 7.11 -13.23 6.78
C ILE A 66 5.85 -12.70 6.09
N ASP A 67 5.84 -11.41 5.74
CA ASP A 67 4.65 -10.74 5.19
C ASP A 67 4.80 -10.50 3.70
N LEU A 68 5.98 -10.04 3.25
CA LEU A 68 6.26 -9.74 1.84
C LEU A 68 7.39 -10.62 1.31
N GLY A 69 7.33 -10.95 0.02
CA GLY A 69 8.38 -11.70 -0.64
C GLY A 69 8.44 -11.46 -2.15
N ASP A 70 9.66 -11.44 -2.67
CA ASP A 70 9.98 -11.47 -4.10
C ASP A 70 10.69 -12.80 -4.39
N ASP A 71 10.01 -13.73 -5.05
CA ASP A 71 10.58 -15.05 -5.36
C ASP A 71 11.68 -14.98 -6.43
N HIS A 72 11.67 -13.93 -7.27
CA HIS A 72 12.62 -13.77 -8.36
C HIS A 72 13.96 -13.27 -7.82
N ASP A 73 13.93 -12.20 -7.03
CA ASP A 73 15.11 -11.63 -6.38
C ASP A 73 15.42 -12.32 -5.04
N ARG A 74 14.59 -13.28 -4.62
CA ARG A 74 14.78 -14.14 -3.44
C ARG A 74 14.95 -13.34 -2.15
N VAL A 75 14.17 -12.26 -1.99
CA VAL A 75 14.17 -11.41 -0.79
C VAL A 75 12.82 -11.46 -0.08
N ALA A 76 12.83 -11.63 1.24
CA ALA A 76 11.65 -11.58 2.09
C ALA A 76 11.71 -10.43 3.12
N PHE A 77 10.54 -9.91 3.50
CA PHE A 77 10.39 -8.91 4.56
C PHE A 77 9.36 -9.37 5.58
N GLN A 78 9.70 -9.24 6.86
CA GLN A 78 8.75 -9.14 7.96
C GLN A 78 8.59 -7.68 8.34
N ILE A 79 7.37 -7.18 8.35
CA ILE A 79 7.00 -5.86 8.84
C ILE A 79 6.46 -6.01 10.26
N THR A 80 6.89 -5.16 11.17
CA THR A 80 6.49 -5.26 12.58
C THR A 80 6.61 -3.93 13.30
N SER A 81 5.71 -3.64 14.24
CA SER A 81 5.88 -2.53 15.19
C SER A 81 6.58 -2.98 16.49
N THR A 82 6.79 -4.28 16.72
CA THR A 82 7.54 -4.75 17.91
C THR A 82 9.03 -4.80 17.64
N THR A 83 9.79 -4.01 18.40
CA THR A 83 11.24 -3.83 18.23
C THR A 83 12.10 -4.76 19.09
N ALA A 84 11.47 -5.55 19.97
CA ALA A 84 12.14 -6.46 20.91
C ALA A 84 12.95 -7.54 20.20
N LEU A 85 14.08 -7.96 20.78
CA LEU A 85 14.93 -9.02 20.22
C LEU A 85 14.16 -10.35 20.09
N ASP A 86 13.25 -10.63 21.01
CA ASP A 86 12.44 -11.86 20.96
C ASP A 86 11.50 -11.91 19.75
N LYS A 87 11.05 -10.75 19.24
CA LYS A 87 10.31 -10.69 17.98
C LYS A 87 11.22 -11.05 16.80
N VAL A 88 12.46 -10.57 16.79
CA VAL A 88 13.44 -10.93 15.75
C VAL A 88 13.77 -12.43 15.81
N LYS A 89 14.05 -12.95 17.01
CA LYS A 89 14.30 -14.39 17.22
C LYS A 89 13.14 -15.26 16.73
N SER A 90 11.91 -14.91 17.11
CA SER A 90 10.74 -15.69 16.68
C SER A 90 10.55 -15.65 15.16
N THR A 91 10.80 -14.51 14.52
CA THR A 91 10.76 -14.36 13.05
C THR A 91 11.81 -15.24 12.37
N VAL A 92 13.08 -15.17 12.82
CA VAL A 92 14.17 -16.00 12.27
C VAL A 92 13.90 -17.49 12.51
N GLN A 93 13.46 -17.87 13.71
CA GLN A 93 13.12 -19.26 14.01
C GLN A 93 11.99 -19.79 13.12
N GLN A 94 10.93 -19.00 12.90
CA GLN A 94 9.85 -19.38 11.99
C GLN A 94 10.35 -19.53 10.55
N PHE A 95 11.21 -18.61 10.11
CA PHE A 95 11.82 -18.66 8.78
C PHE A 95 12.64 -19.95 8.56
N MET A 96 13.45 -20.33 9.56
CA MET A 96 14.23 -21.58 9.52
C MET A 96 13.32 -22.81 9.59
N ASN A 97 12.31 -22.82 10.46
CA ASN A 97 11.39 -23.96 10.64
C ASN A 97 10.56 -24.26 9.38
N GLN A 98 10.20 -23.22 8.62
CA GLN A 98 9.44 -23.36 7.37
C GLN A 98 10.36 -23.59 6.16
N ALA A 99 11.68 -23.69 6.38
CA ALA A 99 12.69 -23.86 5.35
C ALA A 99 12.60 -22.82 4.23
N TYR A 100 12.26 -21.57 4.58
CA TYR A 100 12.15 -20.47 3.62
C TYR A 100 13.47 -20.07 2.99
N TYR A 101 14.60 -20.44 3.60
CA TYR A 101 15.94 -20.30 3.02
C TYR A 101 16.10 -21.00 1.66
N ASN A 102 15.23 -21.96 1.31
CA ASN A 102 15.22 -22.56 -0.04
C ASN A 102 14.71 -21.58 -1.12
N SER A 103 13.81 -20.66 -0.73
CA SER A 103 13.14 -19.72 -1.63
C SER A 103 13.71 -18.31 -1.55
N PHE A 104 14.23 -17.91 -0.38
CA PHE A 104 14.73 -16.57 -0.12
C PHE A 104 16.15 -16.63 0.46
N ASP A 105 17.06 -15.86 -0.14
CA ASP A 105 18.46 -15.76 0.27
C ASP A 105 18.66 -14.65 1.32
N GLU A 106 17.72 -13.69 1.38
CA GLU A 106 17.77 -12.55 2.29
C GLU A 106 16.42 -12.40 3.02
N LEU A 107 16.49 -12.14 4.33
CA LEU A 107 15.35 -11.81 5.18
C LEU A 107 15.61 -10.46 5.85
N TYR A 108 14.73 -9.50 5.62
CA TYR A 108 14.73 -8.23 6.32
C TYR A 108 13.60 -8.18 7.35
N VAL A 109 13.88 -7.56 8.50
CA VAL A 109 12.87 -7.23 9.51
C VAL A 109 12.74 -5.71 9.55
N LEU A 110 11.67 -5.20 8.96
CA LEU A 110 11.32 -3.79 8.92
C LEU A 110 10.51 -3.40 10.16
N MET A 111 11.13 -2.55 10.99
CA MET A 111 10.54 -1.98 12.18
C MET A 111 9.80 -0.68 11.83
N LEU A 112 8.50 -0.63 12.10
CA LEU A 112 7.67 0.57 11.92
C LEU A 112 7.88 1.62 13.01
N LYS A 113 8.65 1.27 14.04
CA LYS A 113 9.11 2.14 15.12
C LYS A 113 10.64 2.14 15.17
N PRO A 114 11.26 3.18 15.74
CA PRO A 114 12.71 3.23 15.90
C PRO A 114 13.25 1.94 16.53
N LYS A 115 14.21 1.29 15.85
CA LYS A 115 14.77 0.02 16.32
C LYS A 115 15.66 0.23 17.55
N GLN A 116 16.01 -0.87 18.23
CA GLN A 116 16.95 -0.80 19.34
C GLN A 116 18.36 -0.41 18.85
N SER A 117 19.15 0.22 19.73
CA SER A 117 20.52 0.62 19.42
C SER A 117 21.43 -0.56 19.05
N SER A 118 21.14 -1.75 19.59
CA SER A 118 21.85 -2.98 19.27
C SER A 118 20.97 -4.20 19.45
N TYR A 119 21.31 -5.25 18.69
CA TYR A 119 20.72 -6.57 18.77
C TYR A 119 21.84 -7.58 18.93
N SER A 120 21.66 -8.56 19.82
CA SER A 120 22.68 -9.58 20.07
C SER A 120 22.78 -10.53 18.87
N GLN A 121 23.86 -10.41 18.09
CA GLN A 121 24.14 -11.29 16.95
C GLN A 121 24.29 -12.75 17.41
N ALA A 122 25.02 -12.99 18.50
CA ALA A 122 25.21 -14.34 19.06
C ALA A 122 23.89 -15.03 19.43
N ALA A 123 22.89 -14.27 19.85
CA ALA A 123 21.58 -14.83 20.18
C ALA A 123 20.74 -15.22 18.95
N ILE A 124 21.03 -14.63 17.79
CA ILE A 124 20.43 -15.00 16.50
C ILE A 124 21.23 -16.13 15.85
N ASP A 125 22.56 -16.09 15.92
CA ASP A 125 23.44 -17.12 15.35
C ASP A 125 23.13 -18.52 15.90
N GLY A 126 22.73 -18.63 17.17
CA GLY A 126 22.30 -19.90 17.76
C GLY A 126 21.02 -20.51 17.15
N LEU A 127 20.28 -19.75 16.33
CA LEU A 127 19.07 -20.19 15.61
C LEU A 127 19.36 -20.51 14.14
N LEU A 128 20.53 -20.10 13.64
CA LEU A 128 20.91 -20.25 12.23
C LEU A 128 21.62 -21.58 12.01
N THR A 129 21.53 -22.06 10.78
CA THR A 129 22.34 -23.17 10.26
C THR A 129 23.27 -22.64 9.18
N ASP A 130 24.18 -23.48 8.69
CA ASP A 130 25.03 -23.20 7.52
C ASP A 130 24.25 -22.82 6.24
N GLN A 131 22.97 -23.20 6.17
CA GLN A 131 22.08 -22.88 5.04
C GLN A 131 21.66 -21.40 4.93
N PHE A 132 21.76 -20.60 5.98
CA PHE A 132 21.25 -19.22 5.97
C PHE A 132 22.04 -18.27 6.87
N SER A 133 22.38 -17.09 6.34
CA SER A 133 23.09 -16.05 7.09
C SER A 133 22.18 -14.86 7.39
N PHE A 134 22.11 -14.46 8.67
CA PHE A 134 21.35 -13.27 9.08
C PHE A 134 22.26 -12.30 9.84
N ASN A 135 22.39 -11.07 9.34
CA ASN A 135 23.18 -10.03 10.00
C ASN A 135 22.27 -8.98 10.64
N CYS A 136 22.28 -8.89 11.97
CA CYS A 136 21.42 -7.98 12.72
C CYS A 136 21.59 -6.50 12.34
N ARG A 137 22.78 -6.07 11.89
CA ARG A 137 23.00 -4.68 11.48
C ARG A 137 22.47 -4.37 10.09
N LYS A 138 22.56 -5.34 9.17
CA LYS A 138 22.11 -5.19 7.77
C LYS A 138 20.62 -5.48 7.61
N HIS A 139 20.12 -6.51 8.30
CA HIS A 139 18.80 -7.08 8.06
C HIS A 139 17.71 -6.56 8.99
N ILE A 140 18.07 -5.97 10.14
CA ILE A 140 17.11 -5.28 11.00
C ILE A 140 17.16 -3.79 10.66
N ILE A 141 16.11 -3.33 10.01
CA ILE A 141 16.00 -1.96 9.48
C ILE A 141 14.79 -1.27 10.11
N ASP A 142 14.86 0.05 10.25
CA ASP A 142 13.71 0.89 10.58
C ASP A 142 13.43 1.90 9.45
N LEU A 143 12.45 2.78 9.65
CA LEU A 143 12.12 3.80 8.66
C LEU A 143 13.26 4.83 8.50
N GLY A 144 14.10 5.04 9.52
CA GLY A 144 15.30 5.89 9.42
C GLY A 144 16.37 5.29 8.50
N ASP A 145 16.60 3.99 8.60
CA ASP A 145 17.47 3.26 7.67
C ASP A 145 16.90 3.27 6.25
N LEU A 146 15.58 3.05 6.11
CA LEU A 146 14.89 3.12 4.82
C LEU A 146 15.05 4.51 4.17
N LEU A 147 14.91 5.59 4.93
CA LEU A 147 15.15 6.95 4.43
C LEU A 147 16.60 7.16 3.97
N ARG A 148 17.58 6.53 4.63
CA ARG A 148 18.99 6.57 4.20
C ARG A 148 19.17 5.89 2.85
N GLU A 149 18.59 4.71 2.66
CA GLU A 149 18.61 4.03 1.35
C GLU A 149 17.91 4.86 0.27
N VAL A 150 16.75 5.47 0.58
CA VAL A 150 16.02 6.34 -0.35
C VAL A 150 16.85 7.54 -0.76
N SER A 151 17.62 8.15 0.14
CA SER A 151 18.48 9.30 -0.17
C SER A 151 19.58 8.99 -1.19
N ALA A 152 19.97 7.72 -1.33
CA ALA A 152 20.93 7.27 -2.34
C ALA A 152 20.31 7.15 -3.76
N LEU A 153 18.97 7.16 -3.86
CA LEU A 153 18.26 7.06 -5.13
C LEU A 153 18.25 8.39 -5.88
N ARG A 154 17.91 8.35 -7.18
CA ARG A 154 17.67 9.55 -7.98
C ARG A 154 16.50 10.36 -7.41
N VAL A 155 16.58 11.69 -7.51
CA VAL A 155 15.53 12.61 -7.00
C VAL A 155 14.13 12.25 -7.51
N THR A 156 13.99 11.78 -8.76
CA THR A 156 12.68 11.36 -9.31
C THR A 156 12.11 10.12 -8.64
N ALA A 157 12.96 9.21 -8.17
CA ALA A 157 12.53 8.04 -7.38
C ALA A 157 12.17 8.48 -5.96
N GLN A 158 12.97 9.36 -5.35
CA GLN A 158 12.67 9.95 -4.04
C GLN A 158 11.30 10.66 -4.03
N GLU A 159 10.98 11.42 -5.08
CA GLU A 159 9.68 12.10 -5.23
C GLU A 159 8.50 11.13 -5.35
N ARG A 160 8.70 9.98 -6.02
CA ARG A 160 7.67 8.93 -6.08
C ARG A 160 7.45 8.34 -4.70
N ILE A 161 8.54 7.98 -4.02
CA ILE A 161 8.51 7.41 -2.67
C ILE A 161 7.87 8.38 -1.68
N LEU A 162 8.16 9.68 -1.78
CA LEU A 162 7.50 10.70 -0.96
C LEU A 162 5.98 10.67 -1.14
N LYS A 163 5.48 10.61 -2.39
CA LYS A 163 4.04 10.50 -2.65
C LYS A 163 3.42 9.23 -2.09
N GLU A 164 4.13 8.10 -2.16
CA GLU A 164 3.67 6.86 -1.53
C GLU A 164 3.57 7.04 0.00
N PHE A 165 4.58 7.62 0.65
CA PHE A 165 4.51 7.92 2.08
C PHE A 165 3.37 8.88 2.45
N GLU A 166 3.15 9.94 1.64
CA GLU A 166 2.03 10.87 1.84
C GLU A 166 0.68 10.16 1.75
N HIS A 167 0.54 9.25 0.78
CA HIS A 167 -0.65 8.44 0.62
C HIS A 167 -0.90 7.52 1.84
N ILE A 168 0.14 6.80 2.27
CA ILE A 168 0.08 5.93 3.47
C ILE A 168 -0.33 6.73 4.71
N LEU A 169 0.25 7.93 4.90
CA LEU A 169 -0.08 8.78 6.03
C LEU A 169 -1.53 9.24 5.97
N GLY A 170 -2.03 9.64 4.80
CA GLY A 170 -3.43 10.03 4.60
C GLY A 170 -4.41 8.90 4.90
N GLU A 171 -4.11 7.67 4.45
CA GLU A 171 -4.92 6.48 4.76
C GLU A 171 -4.88 6.15 6.25
N THR A 172 -3.71 6.27 6.88
CA THR A 172 -3.53 6.05 8.31
C THR A 172 -4.34 7.04 9.14
N GLU A 173 -4.30 8.33 8.78
CA GLU A 173 -5.07 9.38 9.45
C GLU A 173 -6.58 9.17 9.27
N ALA A 174 -7.02 8.82 8.05
CA ALA A 174 -8.41 8.48 7.79
C ALA A 174 -8.86 7.29 8.64
N PHE A 175 -8.08 6.20 8.66
CA PHE A 175 -8.37 5.01 9.46
C PHE A 175 -8.49 5.32 10.95
N ILE A 176 -7.57 6.12 11.50
CA ILE A 176 -7.60 6.54 12.90
C ILE A 176 -8.82 7.41 13.19
N SER A 177 -9.18 8.33 12.30
CA SER A 177 -10.37 9.18 12.42
C SER A 177 -11.65 8.35 12.48
N PHE A 178 -11.85 7.43 11.52
CA PHE A 178 -13.00 6.53 11.52
C PHE A 178 -13.05 5.63 12.76
N SER A 179 -11.90 5.18 13.25
CA SER A 179 -11.82 4.32 14.44
C SER A 179 -11.97 5.09 15.75
N ALA A 180 -11.69 6.40 15.76
CA ALA A 180 -11.83 7.29 16.92
C ALA A 180 -13.25 7.82 17.09
N GLU A 181 -14.03 7.89 16.01
CA GLU A 181 -15.49 7.95 16.09
C GLU A 181 -16.00 6.60 16.65
N THR A 182 -15.96 6.46 17.98
CA THR A 182 -16.92 5.60 18.67
C THR A 182 -18.29 6.21 18.41
N VAL A 183 -18.87 5.90 17.24
CA VAL A 183 -20.31 5.96 17.10
C VAL A 183 -20.80 4.98 18.16
N GLU A 184 -21.36 5.49 19.26
CA GLU A 184 -22.24 4.67 20.09
C GLU A 184 -23.20 4.04 19.09
N MET A 185 -23.04 2.74 18.82
CA MET A 185 -23.96 2.02 17.94
C MET A 185 -25.34 2.36 18.46
N PRO A 186 -26.16 3.13 17.71
CA PRO A 186 -27.48 3.45 18.20
C PRO A 186 -28.16 2.10 18.36
N THR A 187 -28.48 1.73 19.60
CA THR A 187 -29.23 0.51 19.93
C THR A 187 -30.60 0.52 19.26
N THR A 188 -30.98 1.66 18.71
CA THR A 188 -32.07 1.83 17.78
C THR A 188 -31.54 1.76 16.35
N ILE A 189 -31.83 0.67 15.65
CA ILE A 189 -31.77 0.64 14.18
C ILE A 189 -32.79 1.67 13.69
N THR A 190 -32.37 2.91 13.45
CA THR A 190 -33.19 3.86 12.71
C THR A 190 -32.94 3.57 11.23
N SER A 191 -34.00 3.25 10.49
CA SER A 191 -33.88 3.10 9.05
C SER A 191 -33.42 4.44 8.47
N ASN A 192 -32.30 4.45 7.76
CA ASN A 192 -31.81 5.61 7.00
C ASN A 192 -32.69 5.85 5.75
N LEU A 193 -34.01 5.72 5.90
CA LEU A 193 -34.99 6.00 4.86
C LEU A 193 -35.20 7.51 4.84
N GLN A 194 -34.52 8.16 3.91
CA GLN A 194 -34.82 9.54 3.57
C GLN A 194 -36.05 9.53 2.66
N ALA A 195 -37.12 10.20 3.09
CA ALA A 195 -38.31 10.37 2.28
C ALA A 195 -37.95 11.21 1.04
N ILE A 196 -38.11 10.64 -0.14
CA ILE A 196 -37.99 11.35 -1.41
C ILE A 196 -39.42 11.64 -1.88
N GLU A 197 -39.79 12.91 -1.89
CA GLU A 197 -41.03 13.35 -2.55
C GLU A 197 -40.76 13.50 -4.05
N LEU A 198 -41.37 12.63 -4.84
CA LEU A 198 -41.35 12.76 -6.29
C LEU A 198 -42.30 13.90 -6.71
N PRO A 199 -41.93 14.72 -7.70
CA PRO A 199 -42.81 15.77 -8.21
C PRO A 199 -44.07 15.16 -8.83
N GLU A 200 -45.18 15.94 -8.85
CA GLU A 200 -46.46 15.50 -9.43
C GLU A 200 -46.38 15.10 -10.91
N SER A 201 -45.33 15.50 -11.61
CA SER A 201 -45.11 15.17 -13.01
C SER A 201 -43.63 14.99 -13.29
N VAL A 202 -43.28 13.86 -13.88
CA VAL A 202 -41.95 13.59 -14.42
C VAL A 202 -42.05 13.70 -15.94
N TYR A 203 -41.35 14.67 -16.51
CA TYR A 203 -41.28 14.84 -17.95
C TYR A 203 -40.06 14.09 -18.48
N VAL A 204 -40.31 13.01 -19.22
CA VAL A 204 -39.27 12.31 -19.97
C VAL A 204 -39.28 12.85 -21.39
N ALA A 205 -38.20 13.51 -21.80
CA ALA A 205 -38.03 13.88 -23.20
C ALA A 205 -37.54 12.64 -23.97
N ASP A 206 -38.42 12.07 -24.79
CA ASP A 206 -37.99 11.15 -25.84
C ASP A 206 -37.26 11.98 -26.90
N LEU A 207 -35.94 12.05 -26.75
CA LEU A 207 -35.05 12.65 -27.74
C LEU A 207 -34.98 11.69 -28.93
N ASN A 208 -35.98 11.75 -29.80
CA ASN A 208 -35.97 11.06 -31.08
C ASN A 208 -35.00 11.81 -32.02
N ILE A 209 -33.71 11.73 -31.70
CA ILE A 209 -32.64 12.36 -32.45
C ILE A 209 -32.38 11.49 -33.68
N ASP A 210 -32.72 12.01 -34.86
CA ASP A 210 -32.24 11.45 -36.11
C ASP A 210 -30.76 11.80 -36.27
N ASP A 211 -29.91 10.92 -35.75
CA ASP A 211 -28.46 11.04 -35.82
C ASP A 211 -27.97 11.33 -37.25
N GLY A 212 -28.63 10.75 -38.26
CA GLY A 212 -28.30 10.96 -39.66
C GLY A 212 -28.50 12.41 -40.09
N ALA A 213 -29.66 12.99 -39.75
CA ALA A 213 -29.99 14.38 -40.06
C ALA A 213 -29.09 15.36 -39.29
N VAL A 214 -28.81 15.10 -38.00
CA VAL A 214 -27.94 15.94 -37.17
C VAL A 214 -26.50 15.94 -37.70
N ILE A 215 -25.96 14.77 -38.03
CA ILE A 215 -24.61 14.64 -38.58
C ILE A 215 -24.53 15.27 -39.97
N ALA A 216 -25.56 15.15 -40.81
CA ALA A 216 -25.59 15.79 -42.12
C ALA A 216 -25.57 17.32 -42.01
N ARG A 217 -26.39 17.88 -41.12
CA ARG A 217 -26.40 19.33 -40.84
C ARG A 217 -25.05 19.82 -40.32
N ALA A 218 -24.48 19.10 -39.34
CA ALA A 218 -23.18 19.44 -38.77
C ALA A 218 -22.05 19.37 -39.82
N LYS A 219 -22.06 18.38 -40.73
CA LYS A 219 -21.08 18.29 -41.82
C LYS A 219 -21.17 19.47 -42.79
N ALA A 220 -22.38 19.91 -43.10
CA ALA A 220 -22.62 21.06 -43.97
C ALA A 220 -22.17 22.37 -43.31
N GLU A 221 -22.54 22.59 -42.05
CA GLU A 221 -22.15 23.79 -41.28
C GLU A 221 -20.64 23.86 -41.04
N LEU A 222 -19.98 22.72 -40.81
CA LEU A 222 -18.55 22.63 -40.52
C LEU A 222 -17.68 22.41 -41.78
N ASN A 223 -18.28 22.44 -42.97
CA ASN A 223 -17.62 22.23 -44.27
C ASN A 223 -16.74 20.94 -44.30
N TYR A 224 -17.22 19.88 -43.66
CA TYR A 224 -16.45 18.66 -43.42
C TYR A 224 -16.70 17.61 -44.51
N GLY A 225 -15.76 17.51 -45.46
CA GLY A 225 -15.81 16.60 -46.62
C GLY A 225 -15.50 15.11 -46.36
N GLY A 226 -15.23 14.71 -45.11
CA GLY A 226 -15.08 13.31 -44.67
C GLY A 226 -13.87 12.52 -45.23
N ARG A 227 -13.00 12.03 -44.34
CA ARG A 227 -12.17 10.83 -44.62
C ARG A 227 -12.91 9.60 -44.06
N SER A 228 -13.19 8.63 -44.91
CA SER A 228 -13.80 7.35 -44.52
C SER A 228 -12.90 6.61 -43.53
N LYS A 229 -13.41 6.34 -42.33
CA LYS A 229 -12.92 5.25 -41.48
C LYS A 229 -14.09 4.32 -41.18
N ASN A 230 -14.02 3.12 -41.76
CA ASN A 230 -14.88 1.99 -41.44
C ASN A 230 -14.79 1.68 -39.94
N ARG A 231 -15.77 2.12 -39.17
CA ARG A 231 -16.09 1.50 -37.87
C ARG A 231 -17.58 1.23 -37.88
N ARG A 232 -17.95 -0.04 -38.05
CA ARG A 232 -19.33 -0.50 -37.83
C ARG A 232 -19.69 -0.18 -36.39
N PHE A 233 -20.66 0.71 -36.21
CA PHE A 233 -21.29 0.96 -34.93
C PHE A 233 -22.40 -0.08 -34.79
N GLU A 234 -22.24 -1.03 -33.87
CA GLU A 234 -23.37 -1.88 -33.46
C GLU A 234 -24.19 -1.12 -32.43
N PRO A 235 -25.52 -1.00 -32.61
CA PRO A 235 -26.37 -0.37 -31.60
C PRO A 235 -26.41 -1.23 -30.33
N PRO A 236 -26.52 -0.61 -29.14
CA PRO A 236 -26.59 -1.33 -27.88
C PRO A 236 -27.81 -2.26 -27.85
N ARG A 237 -27.58 -3.52 -27.48
CA ARG A 237 -28.66 -4.50 -27.31
C ARG A 237 -29.52 -4.08 -26.12
N VAL A 238 -30.78 -3.77 -26.40
CA VAL A 238 -31.82 -3.57 -25.38
C VAL A 238 -32.10 -4.93 -24.75
N TYR A 239 -31.67 -5.15 -23.51
CA TYR A 239 -32.10 -6.29 -22.71
C TYR A 239 -33.54 -6.00 -22.24
N ARG A 240 -34.47 -6.89 -22.59
CA ARG A 240 -35.83 -6.94 -22.03
C ARG A 240 -35.80 -7.57 -20.66
#